data_AF-K1S317-F1
#
_entry.id   AF-K1S317-F1
#
_cell.length_a   1.000
_cell.length_b   1.000
_cell.length_c   1.000
_cell.angle_alpha   90.00
_cell.angle_beta   90.00
_cell.angle_gamma   90.00
#
_symmetry.space_group_name_H-M   'P 1'
#
loop_
_entity.id
_entity.type
_entity.pdbx_description
1 polymer ?
#
loop_
_entity_poly.entity_id
_entity_poly.type
_entity_poly.pdbx_seq_one_letter_code
_entity_poly.pdbx_strand_id
1 'polypeptide(L)'
;MRNNWRDCKAWKDFGVELSTTNNEAAKLFDAVLTQYVGWYDDDSLGGLEKSVEKMIGNDPNFVMGHVIKNGLDALGSGRSYYLDKDFQAEVQTMMDLGKSPSTLPREKKHINAVKLWAQGEMTEACLVWESILEENPLDMLALKFAHDSYFYQAHHPQMRDSIARVFPKWESSMPLYR
;
A
#
# COMPACT_ATOMS: atom_id res chain seq x y z
N MET A 1 0.99 -6.46 21.02
CA MET A 1 1.80 -6.58 19.80
C MET A 1 1.31 -7.76 19.00
N ARG A 2 1.17 -7.56 17.69
CA ARG A 2 0.74 -8.59 16.75
C ARG A 2 1.98 -9.36 16.32
N ASN A 3 2.11 -10.62 16.75
CA ASN A 3 3.36 -11.37 16.59
C ASN A 3 3.36 -12.29 15.36
N ASN A 4 2.26 -12.34 14.61
CA ASN A 4 2.11 -13.21 13.45
C ASN A 4 1.78 -12.38 12.21
N TRP A 5 2.83 -12.06 11.45
CA TRP A 5 2.75 -11.35 10.18
C TRP A 5 2.55 -12.32 9.03
N ARG A 6 1.72 -11.95 8.05
CA ARG A 6 1.44 -12.77 6.88
C ARG A 6 2.70 -12.96 6.03
N ASP A 7 3.08 -14.21 5.78
CA ASP A 7 4.08 -14.56 4.78
C ASP A 7 3.46 -14.64 3.37
N CYS A 8 4.25 -14.98 2.34
CA CYS A 8 3.75 -15.03 0.96
C CYS A 8 2.55 -15.96 0.80
N LYS A 9 2.56 -17.11 1.50
CA LYS A 9 1.46 -18.07 1.44
C LYS A 9 0.21 -17.51 2.12
N ALA A 10 0.36 -16.92 3.30
CA ALA A 10 -0.77 -16.33 4.02
C ALA A 10 -1.40 -15.16 3.26
N TRP A 11 -0.62 -14.35 2.55
CA TRP A 11 -1.14 -13.30 1.66
C TRP A 11 -1.93 -13.87 0.48
N LYS A 12 -1.44 -14.96 -0.13
CA LYS A 12 -2.14 -15.67 -1.20
C LYS A 12 -3.45 -16.30 -0.71
N ASP A 13 -3.40 -17.00 0.42
CA ASP A 13 -4.57 -17.65 1.04
C ASP A 13 -5.63 -16.61 1.48
N PHE A 14 -5.20 -15.39 1.82
CA PHE A 14 -6.09 -14.24 2.11
C PHE A 14 -6.72 -13.61 0.86
N GLY A 15 -6.28 -13.97 -0.35
CA GLY A 15 -6.87 -13.48 -1.61
C GLY A 15 -6.30 -12.17 -2.14
N VAL A 16 -5.17 -11.69 -1.59
CA VAL A 16 -4.44 -10.50 -2.09
C VAL A 16 -2.95 -10.84 -2.22
N GLU A 17 -2.66 -11.78 -3.11
CA GLU A 17 -1.31 -12.30 -3.39
C GLU A 17 -0.30 -11.18 -3.73
N LEU A 18 0.96 -11.41 -3.34
CA LEU A 18 2.11 -10.56 -3.62
C LEU A 18 3.03 -11.26 -4.63
N SER A 19 3.66 -10.53 -5.54
CA SER A 19 4.61 -11.10 -6.51
C SER A 19 5.95 -11.51 -5.92
N THR A 20 6.28 -11.08 -4.70
CA THR A 20 7.53 -11.48 -4.03
C THR A 20 7.48 -12.95 -3.58
N THR A 21 8.63 -13.62 -3.70
CA THR A 21 8.86 -14.95 -3.12
C THR A 21 9.60 -14.89 -1.77
N ASN A 22 9.93 -13.68 -1.27
CA ASN A 22 10.64 -13.50 -0.01
C ASN A 22 9.65 -13.37 1.16
N ASN A 23 9.58 -14.41 1.98
CA ASN A 23 8.68 -14.45 3.14
C ASN A 23 8.95 -13.34 4.16
N GLU A 24 10.20 -12.95 4.39
CA GLU A 24 10.51 -11.90 5.36
C GLU A 24 10.08 -10.52 4.84
N ALA A 25 10.24 -10.25 3.54
CA ALA A 25 9.71 -9.03 2.93
C ALA A 25 8.17 -8.98 3.00
N ALA A 26 7.48 -10.10 2.75
CA ALA A 26 6.02 -10.19 2.86
C ALA A 26 5.50 -9.99 4.29
N LYS A 27 6.22 -10.51 5.29
CA LYS A 27 5.91 -10.27 6.71
C LYS A 27 6.11 -8.81 7.10
N LEU A 28 7.23 -8.22 6.68
CA LEU A 28 7.50 -6.81 6.96
C LEU A 28 6.49 -5.90 6.26
N PHE A 29 6.01 -6.26 5.07
CA PHE A 29 4.89 -5.56 4.42
C PHE A 29 3.63 -5.54 5.28
N ASP A 30 3.25 -6.69 5.84
CA ASP A 30 2.10 -6.78 6.74
C ASP A 30 2.30 -5.95 8.02
N ALA A 31 3.52 -5.91 8.53
CA ALA A 31 3.88 -5.10 9.68
C ALA A 31 3.83 -3.59 9.39
N VAL A 32 4.38 -3.15 8.25
CA VAL A 32 4.32 -1.76 7.78
C VAL A 32 2.87 -1.34 7.57
N LEU A 33 2.08 -2.16 6.86
CA LEU A 33 0.67 -1.89 6.62
C LEU A 33 -0.12 -1.78 7.93
N THR A 34 0.16 -2.66 8.90
CA THR A 34 -0.53 -2.63 10.20
C THR A 34 -0.16 -1.39 11.01
N GLN A 35 1.11 -1.00 11.05
CA GLN A 35 1.56 0.24 11.70
C GLN A 35 0.91 1.48 11.07
N TYR A 36 0.88 1.54 9.74
CA TYR A 36 0.26 2.64 8.99
C TYR A 36 -1.25 2.72 9.21
N VAL A 37 -1.97 1.60 9.10
CA VAL A 37 -3.43 1.56 9.31
C VAL A 37 -3.78 1.89 10.76
N GLY A 38 -3.01 1.37 11.71
CA GLY A 38 -3.24 1.53 13.14
C GLY A 38 -2.68 2.83 13.73
N TRP A 39 -1.99 3.67 12.95
CA TRP A 39 -1.35 4.90 13.41
C TRP A 39 -0.45 4.71 14.64
N TYR A 40 0.42 3.71 14.61
CA TYR A 40 1.37 3.43 15.69
C TYR A 40 2.73 2.95 15.16
N ASP A 41 3.77 3.16 15.95
CA ASP A 41 5.09 2.58 15.72
C ASP A 41 5.28 1.32 16.57
N ASP A 42 5.77 0.23 15.96
CA ASP A 42 6.16 -0.97 16.67
C ASP A 42 7.65 -0.88 17.06
N ASP A 43 7.90 -0.58 18.33
CA ASP A 43 9.26 -0.46 18.89
C ASP A 43 10.12 -1.72 18.66
N SER A 44 9.50 -2.91 18.60
CA SER A 44 10.23 -4.16 18.35
C SER A 44 10.80 -4.25 16.94
N LEU A 45 10.18 -3.55 15.98
CA LEU A 45 10.65 -3.43 14.60
C LEU A 45 11.49 -2.17 14.38
N GLY A 46 11.47 -1.25 15.34
CA GLY A 46 12.14 0.04 15.29
C GLY A 46 11.30 1.14 14.64
N GLY A 47 9.96 0.99 14.66
CA GLY A 47 9.00 1.91 14.05
C GLY A 47 8.76 1.68 12.57
N LEU A 48 7.88 2.49 11.99
CA LEU A 48 7.44 2.39 10.60
C LEU A 48 8.61 2.54 9.61
N GLU A 49 9.45 3.56 9.81
CA GLU A 49 10.58 3.87 8.92
C GLU A 49 11.55 2.70 8.82
N LYS A 50 12.04 2.17 9.95
CA LYS A 50 12.95 1.02 9.97
C LYS A 50 12.29 -0.26 9.45
N SER A 51 10.98 -0.40 9.63
CA SER A 51 10.24 -1.53 9.06
C SER A 51 10.25 -1.49 7.53
N VAL A 52 10.06 -0.30 6.94
CA VAL A 52 10.16 -0.07 5.49
C VAL A 52 11.59 -0.31 4.98
N GLU A 53 12.61 0.22 5.66
CA GLU A 53 14.01 0.00 5.31
C GLU A 53 14.36 -1.50 5.28
N LYS A 54 14.00 -2.24 6.34
CA LYS A 54 14.23 -3.69 6.41
C LYS A 54 13.48 -4.43 5.31
N MET A 55 12.25 -4.02 4.99
CA MET A 55 11.44 -4.66 3.95
C MET A 55 12.12 -4.56 2.58
N ILE A 56 12.51 -3.35 2.18
CA ILE A 56 13.22 -3.12 0.91
C ILE A 56 14.61 -3.77 0.93
N GLY A 57 15.31 -3.75 2.06
CA GLY A 57 16.62 -4.40 2.21
C GLY A 57 16.57 -5.92 2.04
N ASN A 58 15.46 -6.57 2.43
CA ASN A 58 15.27 -8.01 2.24
C ASN A 58 14.91 -8.39 0.80
N ASP A 59 14.13 -7.56 0.11
CA ASP A 59 13.80 -7.76 -1.31
C ASP A 59 13.77 -6.42 -2.05
N PRO A 60 14.90 -6.01 -2.67
CA PRO A 60 14.99 -4.75 -3.41
C PRO A 60 14.06 -4.65 -4.62
N ASN A 61 13.57 -5.78 -5.14
CA ASN A 61 12.67 -5.82 -6.29
C ASN A 61 11.20 -6.01 -5.88
N PHE A 62 10.90 -5.93 -4.58
CA PHE A 62 9.56 -6.14 -4.08
C PHE A 62 8.61 -5.00 -4.47
N VAL A 63 7.78 -5.26 -5.48
CA VAL A 63 6.86 -4.28 -6.08
C VAL A 63 6.01 -3.58 -5.02
N MET A 64 5.29 -4.35 -4.20
CA MET A 64 4.39 -3.75 -3.20
C MET A 64 5.15 -3.05 -2.06
N GLY A 65 6.40 -3.44 -1.81
CA GLY A 65 7.28 -2.71 -0.89
C GLY A 65 7.59 -1.29 -1.38
N HIS A 66 7.89 -1.14 -2.67
CA HIS A 66 8.08 0.18 -3.29
C HIS A 66 6.78 0.97 -3.38
N VAL A 67 5.65 0.31 -3.65
CA VAL A 67 4.31 0.94 -3.66
C VAL A 67 4.00 1.56 -2.30
N ILE A 68 4.16 0.82 -1.19
CA ILE A 68 3.81 1.37 0.12
C ILE A 68 4.81 2.44 0.56
N LYS A 69 6.12 2.25 0.31
CA LYS A 69 7.15 3.28 0.60
C LYS A 69 6.84 4.59 -0.12
N ASN A 70 6.72 4.54 -1.44
CA ASN A 70 6.51 5.75 -2.24
C ASN A 70 5.10 6.34 -2.03
N GLY A 71 4.11 5.49 -1.74
CA GLY A 71 2.77 5.94 -1.36
C GLY A 71 2.78 6.71 -0.04
N LEU A 72 3.46 6.21 0.99
CA LEU A 72 3.61 6.93 2.25
C LEU A 72 4.32 8.27 2.08
N ASP A 73 5.38 8.32 1.26
CA ASP A 73 6.05 9.58 0.92
C ASP A 73 5.13 10.57 0.19
N ALA A 74 4.35 10.08 -0.78
CA ALA A 74 3.44 10.91 -1.57
C ALA A 74 2.26 11.44 -0.74
N LEU A 75 1.59 10.56 0.03
CA LEU A 75 0.46 10.93 0.89
C LEU A 75 0.93 11.73 2.11
N GLY A 76 2.14 11.49 2.61
CA GLY A 76 2.74 12.25 3.71
C GLY A 76 2.98 13.73 3.39
N SER A 77 2.94 14.13 2.11
CA SER A 77 3.12 15.51 1.63
C SER A 77 4.44 16.19 2.03
N GLY A 78 5.39 15.44 2.61
CA GLY A 78 6.71 15.95 3.00
C GLY A 78 7.69 16.03 1.82
N ARG A 79 7.37 15.37 0.71
CA ARG A 79 8.20 15.31 -0.51
C ARG A 79 7.39 15.71 -1.73
N SER A 80 8.03 16.39 -2.68
CA SER A 80 7.40 16.87 -3.91
C SER A 80 8.05 16.19 -5.12
N TYR A 81 7.25 15.48 -5.93
CA TYR A 81 7.74 14.79 -7.13
C TYR A 81 8.46 15.72 -8.11
N TYR A 82 8.08 16.99 -8.19
CA TYR A 82 8.66 17.95 -9.13
C TYR A 82 9.91 18.65 -8.61
N LEU A 83 10.15 18.62 -7.29
CA LEU A 83 11.27 19.32 -6.65
C LEU A 83 12.33 18.38 -6.07
N ASP A 84 11.92 17.18 -5.66
CA ASP A 84 12.76 16.14 -5.10
C ASP A 84 13.13 15.13 -6.20
N LYS A 85 14.37 15.22 -6.70
CA LYS A 85 14.89 14.33 -7.74
C LYS A 85 15.05 12.89 -7.27
N ASP A 86 15.33 12.69 -5.99
CA ASP A 86 15.47 11.36 -5.42
C ASP A 86 14.09 10.68 -5.37
N PHE A 87 13.06 11.43 -4.96
CA PHE A 87 11.69 10.91 -4.97
C PHE A 87 11.21 10.58 -6.38
N GLN A 88 11.53 11.44 -7.34
CA GLN A 88 11.22 11.18 -8.75
C GLN A 88 11.89 9.89 -9.26
N ALA A 89 13.16 9.66 -8.90
CA ALA A 89 13.88 8.44 -9.26
C ALA A 89 13.32 7.18 -8.58
N GLU A 90 12.85 7.30 -7.34
CA GLU A 90 12.20 6.21 -6.60
C GLU A 90 10.85 5.82 -7.20
N VAL A 91 10.02 6.81 -7.58
CA VAL A 91 8.77 6.58 -8.31
C VAL A 91 9.05 5.93 -9.68
N GLN A 92 10.09 6.39 -10.38
CA GLN A 92 10.51 5.79 -11.65
C GLN A 92 10.95 4.33 -11.48
N THR A 93 11.72 4.02 -10.43
CA THR A 93 12.13 2.65 -10.10
C THR A 93 10.93 1.75 -9.86
N MET A 94 9.94 2.22 -9.09
CA MET A 94 8.67 1.50 -8.88
C MET A 94 7.93 1.25 -10.21
N MET A 95 7.87 2.24 -11.10
CA MET A 95 7.26 2.08 -12.43
C MET A 95 8.00 1.05 -13.29
N ASP A 96 9.32 1.00 -13.21
CA ASP A 96 10.14 0.04 -13.94
C ASP A 96 9.95 -1.39 -13.46
N LEU A 97 9.82 -1.61 -12.14
CA LEU A 97 9.43 -2.91 -11.58
C LEU A 97 8.06 -3.38 -12.10
N GLY A 98 7.15 -2.45 -12.37
CA GLY A 98 5.84 -2.71 -12.97
C GLY A 98 5.89 -3.33 -14.38
N LYS A 99 7.02 -3.21 -15.08
CA LYS A 99 7.22 -3.77 -16.43
C LYS A 99 7.57 -5.25 -16.41
N SER A 100 7.94 -5.80 -15.25
CA SER A 100 8.24 -7.23 -15.13
C SER A 100 7.01 -8.09 -15.48
N PRO A 101 7.20 -9.22 -16.19
CA PRO A 101 6.13 -10.21 -16.41
C PRO A 101 5.60 -10.82 -15.12
N SER A 102 6.39 -10.82 -14.03
CA SER A 102 6.00 -11.36 -12.73
C SER A 102 5.08 -10.44 -11.93
N THR A 103 4.96 -9.16 -12.32
CA THR A 103 4.14 -8.18 -11.59
C THR A 103 2.66 -8.44 -11.83
N LEU A 104 1.91 -8.58 -10.73
CA LEU A 104 0.49 -8.93 -10.79
C LEU A 104 -0.36 -7.73 -11.27
N PRO A 105 -1.52 -7.97 -11.93
CA PRO A 105 -2.40 -6.89 -12.39
C PRO A 105 -2.79 -5.90 -11.28
N ARG A 106 -3.13 -6.40 -10.08
CA ARG A 106 -3.44 -5.58 -8.89
C ARG A 106 -2.27 -4.67 -8.51
N GLU A 107 -1.06 -5.20 -8.50
CA GLU A 107 0.15 -4.43 -8.18
C GLU A 107 0.42 -3.33 -9.22
N LYS A 108 0.18 -3.61 -10.52
CA LYS A 108 0.28 -2.59 -11.59
C LYS A 108 -0.71 -1.44 -11.38
N LYS A 109 -1.94 -1.75 -10.93
CA LYS A 109 -2.93 -0.71 -10.57
C LYS A 109 -2.42 0.15 -9.41
N HIS A 110 -1.83 -0.45 -8.38
CA HIS A 110 -1.21 0.30 -7.28
C HIS A 110 -0.06 1.21 -7.74
N ILE A 111 0.85 0.70 -8.58
CA ILE A 111 1.94 1.50 -9.17
C ILE A 111 1.35 2.71 -9.90
N ASN A 112 0.32 2.51 -10.71
CA ASN A 112 -0.34 3.59 -11.43
C ASN A 112 -0.98 4.62 -10.49
N ALA A 113 -1.70 4.17 -9.46
CA ALA A 113 -2.34 5.06 -8.49
C ALA A 113 -1.32 5.91 -7.72
N VAL A 114 -0.24 5.30 -7.20
CA VAL A 114 0.82 6.02 -6.49
C VAL A 114 1.52 7.02 -7.41
N LYS A 115 1.81 6.64 -8.67
CA LYS A 115 2.36 7.57 -9.67
C LYS A 115 1.44 8.77 -9.89
N LEU A 116 0.16 8.54 -10.13
CA LEU A 116 -0.84 9.60 -10.34
C LEU A 116 -0.89 10.53 -9.12
N TRP A 117 -0.96 9.97 -7.91
CA TRP A 117 -0.98 10.75 -6.67
C TRP A 117 0.29 11.60 -6.51
N ALA A 118 1.48 11.02 -6.71
CA ALA A 118 2.75 11.73 -6.65
C ALA A 118 2.83 12.89 -7.65
N GLN A 119 2.18 12.77 -8.81
CA GLN A 119 2.14 13.79 -9.87
C GLN A 119 1.06 14.86 -9.66
N GLY A 120 0.23 14.73 -8.62
CA GLY A 120 -0.86 15.66 -8.28
C GLY A 120 -2.24 15.26 -8.83
N GLU A 121 -2.33 14.13 -9.54
CA GLU A 121 -3.58 13.62 -10.14
C GLU A 121 -4.38 12.82 -9.10
N MET A 122 -4.78 13.52 -8.04
CA MET A 122 -5.32 12.95 -6.83
C MET A 122 -6.63 12.19 -7.04
N THR A 123 -7.55 12.78 -7.80
CA THR A 123 -8.86 12.17 -8.09
C THR A 123 -8.70 10.89 -8.92
N GLU A 124 -7.83 10.90 -9.94
CA GLU A 124 -7.60 9.73 -10.79
C GLU A 124 -6.96 8.57 -10.01
N ALA A 125 -6.01 8.87 -9.12
CA ALA A 125 -5.44 7.87 -8.22
C ALA A 125 -6.50 7.20 -7.33
N CYS A 126 -7.46 7.98 -6.80
CA CYS A 126 -8.58 7.43 -6.03
C CYS A 126 -9.40 6.45 -6.87
N LEU A 127 -9.75 6.82 -8.11
CA LEU A 127 -10.53 5.95 -9.01
C LEU A 127 -9.80 4.63 -9.29
N VAL A 128 -8.47 4.66 -9.42
CA VAL A 128 -7.68 3.44 -9.59
C VAL A 128 -7.72 2.56 -8.34
N TRP A 129 -7.57 3.12 -7.14
CA TRP A 129 -7.72 2.33 -5.90
C TRP A 129 -9.14 1.80 -5.70
N GLU A 130 -10.17 2.57 -6.04
CA GLU A 130 -11.56 2.10 -6.04
C GLU A 130 -11.74 0.91 -7.00
N SER A 131 -11.14 0.96 -8.19
CA SER A 131 -11.16 -0.17 -9.14
C SER A 131 -10.41 -1.42 -8.63
N ILE A 132 -9.45 -1.25 -7.70
CA ILE A 132 -8.84 -2.38 -7.01
C ILE A 132 -9.85 -2.95 -6.01
N LEU A 133 -10.55 -2.11 -5.25
CA LEU A 133 -11.52 -2.55 -4.23
C LEU A 133 -12.76 -3.23 -4.81
N GLU A 134 -13.14 -2.91 -6.05
CA GLU A 134 -14.18 -3.63 -6.79
C GLU A 134 -13.81 -5.10 -7.06
N GLU A 135 -12.54 -5.36 -7.38
CA GLU A 135 -12.02 -6.71 -7.70
C GLU A 135 -11.49 -7.45 -6.45
N ASN A 136 -10.86 -6.71 -5.53
CA ASN A 136 -10.18 -7.18 -4.34
C ASN A 136 -10.63 -6.34 -3.12
N PRO A 137 -11.85 -6.56 -2.59
CA PRO A 137 -12.40 -5.77 -1.48
C PRO A 137 -11.64 -5.92 -0.15
N LEU A 138 -10.73 -6.90 -0.06
CA LEU A 138 -9.88 -7.14 1.11
C LEU A 138 -8.51 -6.45 1.02
N ASP A 139 -8.25 -5.68 -0.04
CA ASP A 139 -7.01 -4.93 -0.18
C ASP A 139 -7.00 -3.69 0.73
N MET A 140 -6.48 -3.88 1.95
CA MET A 140 -6.42 -2.80 2.95
C MET A 140 -5.55 -1.63 2.51
N LEU A 141 -4.50 -1.85 1.71
CA LEU A 141 -3.66 -0.75 1.27
C LEU A 141 -4.42 0.14 0.29
N ALA A 142 -5.15 -0.45 -0.66
CA ALA A 142 -6.00 0.29 -1.58
C ALA A 142 -7.08 1.07 -0.81
N LEU A 143 -7.73 0.44 0.17
CA LEU A 143 -8.75 1.08 1.00
C LEU A 143 -8.20 2.27 1.79
N LYS A 144 -7.04 2.09 2.44
CA LYS A 144 -6.44 3.13 3.28
C LYS A 144 -5.90 4.30 2.45
N PHE A 145 -5.27 4.02 1.31
CA PHE A 145 -4.82 5.08 0.39
C PHE A 145 -6.00 5.84 -0.22
N ALA A 146 -7.06 5.15 -0.69
CA ALA A 146 -8.26 5.84 -1.17
C ALA A 146 -8.90 6.72 -0.07
N HIS A 147 -9.01 6.18 1.15
CA HIS A 147 -9.55 6.92 2.30
C HIS A 147 -8.75 8.20 2.59
N ASP A 148 -7.43 8.10 2.75
CA ASP A 148 -6.57 9.25 3.04
C ASP A 148 -6.60 10.27 1.90
N SER A 149 -6.63 9.79 0.66
CA SER A 149 -6.77 10.65 -0.51
C SER A 149 -8.10 11.39 -0.58
N TYR A 150 -9.21 10.77 -0.18
CA TYR A 150 -10.49 11.47 -0.04
C TYR A 150 -10.49 12.48 1.10
N PHE A 151 -9.80 12.20 2.19
CA PHE A 151 -9.61 13.15 3.29
C PHE A 151 -8.92 14.43 2.80
N TYR A 152 -7.82 14.32 2.05
CA TYR A 152 -7.12 15.49 1.48
C TYR A 152 -7.97 16.32 0.51
N GLN A 153 -8.93 15.69 -0.18
CA GLN A 153 -9.84 16.34 -1.13
C GLN A 153 -11.15 16.83 -0.48
N ALA A 154 -11.35 16.62 0.83
CA ALA A 154 -12.62 16.87 1.53
C ALA A 154 -13.83 16.12 0.91
N HIS A 155 -13.59 14.97 0.29
CA HIS A 155 -14.60 14.12 -0.34
C HIS A 155 -15.25 13.18 0.69
N HIS A 156 -15.88 13.75 1.72
CA HIS A 156 -16.46 13.00 2.83
C HIS A 156 -17.47 11.91 2.41
N PRO A 157 -18.39 12.13 1.44
CA PRO A 157 -19.31 11.08 1.00
C PRO A 157 -18.56 9.87 0.43
N GLN A 158 -17.59 10.10 -0.46
CA GLN A 158 -16.80 9.04 -1.09
C GLN A 158 -15.96 8.28 -0.06
N MET A 159 -15.36 9.00 0.89
CA MET A 159 -14.60 8.41 2.00
C MET A 159 -15.45 7.41 2.80
N ARG A 160 -16.68 7.80 3.17
CA ARG A 160 -17.63 6.92 3.87
C ARG A 160 -18.08 5.76 2.98
N ASP A 161 -18.47 6.06 1.74
CA ASP A 161 -19.11 5.10 0.85
C ASP A 161 -18.13 4.02 0.37
N SER A 162 -16.84 4.35 0.23
CA SER A 162 -15.75 3.40 -0.07
C SER A 162 -15.65 2.31 0.99
N ILE A 163 -15.59 2.70 2.27
CA ILE A 163 -15.59 1.76 3.40
C ILE A 163 -16.89 0.93 3.40
N ALA A 164 -18.04 1.59 3.25
CA ALA A 164 -19.34 0.92 3.30
C ALA A 164 -19.51 -0.15 2.20
N ARG A 165 -18.95 0.08 1.00
CA ARG A 165 -18.99 -0.89 -0.11
C ARG A 165 -18.25 -2.18 0.22
N VAL A 166 -17.07 -2.08 0.81
CA VAL A 166 -16.23 -3.26 1.07
C VAL A 166 -16.58 -3.94 2.40
N PHE A 167 -17.07 -3.20 3.39
CA PHE A 167 -17.31 -3.68 4.76
C PHE A 167 -18.04 -5.04 4.86
N PRO A 168 -19.09 -5.34 4.07
CA PRO A 168 -19.75 -6.66 4.12
C PRO A 168 -18.87 -7.86 3.75
N LYS A 169 -17.69 -7.62 3.17
CA LYS A 169 -16.69 -8.65 2.83
C LYS A 169 -15.69 -8.89 3.97
N TRP A 170 -15.64 -8.01 4.95
CA TRP A 170 -14.69 -8.06 6.06
C TRP A 170 -15.32 -8.79 7.25
N GLU A 171 -14.61 -9.80 7.77
CA GLU A 171 -15.03 -10.54 8.97
C GLU A 171 -14.23 -10.09 10.20
N SER A 172 -14.84 -10.18 11.39
CA SER A 172 -14.18 -9.77 12.64
C SER A 172 -12.94 -10.59 13.02
N SER A 173 -12.76 -11.75 12.39
CA SER A 173 -11.59 -12.63 12.52
C SER A 173 -10.41 -12.15 11.67
N MET A 174 -10.65 -11.29 10.67
CA MET A 174 -9.64 -10.86 9.72
C MET A 174 -8.65 -9.86 10.35
N PRO A 175 -7.37 -9.91 9.91
CA PRO A 175 -6.42 -8.81 10.10
C PRO A 175 -7.04 -7.43 9.85
N LEU A 176 -6.70 -6.43 10.68
CA LEU A 176 -7.05 -5.02 10.44
C LEU A 176 -8.56 -4.71 10.40
N TYR A 177 -9.40 -5.58 10.96
CA TYR A 177 -10.85 -5.33 11.07
C TYR A 177 -11.21 -4.24 12.10
N ARG A 178 -10.37 -4.04 13.13
CA ARG A 178 -10.63 -3.18 14.28
C ARG A 178 -9.67 -2.01 14.37
#